data_AF-A0A4R0G9K9-F1
#
_entry.id   AF-A0A4R0G9K9-F1
#
_cell.length_a   1.000
_cell.length_b   1.000
_cell.length_c   1.000
_cell.angle_alpha   90.00
_cell.angle_beta   90.00
_cell.angle_gamma   90.00
#
_symmetry.space_group_name_H-M   'P 1'
#
loop_
_entity.id
_entity.type
_entity.pdbx_description
1 polymer ?
#
loop_
_entity_poly.entity_id
_entity_poly.type
_entity_poly.pdbx_seq_one_letter_code
_entity_poly.pdbx_strand_id
1 'polypeptide(L)'
;MNGVARQVIDGRTALDRIGVAAHTGAAYTTVNHWHRHRARFGFPHSFAHDGRQWFWLDDIEAFHTAHLAAKRAELTKVDRRGDPEDLLGSGAAARVLGYASYRNLPDTLLHHPDRVEELSDGRVRRLWFRRTVWTVADARTGRQSTGRTPGTTGARKPHPYADDPRLHAAITLLAEADAAGQDRRGLGVTLARQLNITERTAQRLLAAAADASSVSRE
;
A
#
# COMPACT_ATOMS: atom_id res chain seq x y z
N MET A 1 -36.81 2.86 -5.79
CA MET A 1 -37.21 4.19 -6.30
C MET A 1 -36.44 4.41 -7.58
N ASN A 2 -37.10 4.39 -8.74
CA ASN A 2 -36.46 4.64 -10.03
C ASN A 2 -36.15 6.14 -10.13
N GLY A 3 -35.00 6.53 -9.60
CA GLY A 3 -34.43 7.86 -9.77
C GLY A 3 -34.04 8.05 -11.23
N VAL A 4 -34.48 9.16 -11.82
CA VAL A 4 -34.07 9.56 -13.17
C VAL A 4 -32.58 9.89 -13.09
N ALA A 5 -31.74 8.98 -13.56
CA ALA A 5 -30.28 9.09 -13.46
C ALA A 5 -29.71 10.20 -14.37
N ARG A 6 -30.45 10.59 -15.40
CA ARG A 6 -30.05 11.55 -16.43
C ARG A 6 -31.25 12.35 -16.91
N GLN A 7 -31.12 13.67 -16.99
CA GLN A 7 -32.18 14.58 -17.44
C GLN A 7 -31.60 15.71 -18.28
N VAL A 8 -32.37 16.25 -19.23
CA VAL A 8 -32.03 17.50 -19.92
C VAL A 8 -32.69 18.65 -19.17
N ILE A 9 -31.88 19.62 -18.72
CA ILE A 9 -32.29 20.80 -17.97
C ILE A 9 -31.70 22.00 -18.70
N ASP A 10 -32.54 22.95 -19.10
CA ASP A 10 -32.14 24.16 -19.86
C ASP A 10 -31.28 23.84 -21.11
N GLY A 11 -31.62 22.76 -21.82
CA GLY A 11 -30.91 22.31 -23.02
C GLY A 11 -29.57 21.61 -22.77
N ARG A 12 -29.14 21.45 -21.52
CA ARG A 12 -27.92 20.74 -21.13
C ARG A 12 -28.24 19.43 -20.41
N THR A 13 -27.39 18.41 -20.59
CA THR A 13 -27.57 17.14 -19.88
C THR A 13 -27.03 17.25 -18.46
N ALA A 14 -27.83 16.83 -17.48
CA ALA A 14 -27.46 16.68 -16.10
C ALA A 14 -27.62 15.23 -15.62
N LEU A 15 -26.82 14.85 -14.62
CA LEU A 15 -26.85 13.57 -13.93
C LEU A 15 -27.14 13.77 -12.44
N ASP A 16 -27.90 12.87 -11.84
CA ASP A 16 -27.92 12.73 -10.38
C ASP A 16 -26.71 11.87 -9.93
N ARG A 17 -26.55 11.62 -8.63
CA ARG A 17 -25.42 10.81 -8.14
C ARG A 17 -25.43 9.36 -8.66
N ILE A 18 -26.60 8.80 -8.95
CA ILE A 18 -26.73 7.45 -9.53
C ILE A 18 -26.26 7.49 -10.98
N GLY A 19 -26.66 8.53 -11.73
CA GLY A 19 -26.18 8.79 -13.08
C GLY A 19 -24.68 8.99 -13.16
N VAL A 20 -24.10 9.74 -12.24
CA VAL A 20 -22.64 9.90 -12.16
C VAL A 20 -21.95 8.55 -11.94
N ALA A 21 -22.46 7.73 -11.02
CA ALA A 21 -21.90 6.39 -10.75
C ALA A 21 -21.97 5.50 -12.00
N ALA A 22 -23.14 5.43 -12.66
CA ALA A 22 -23.34 4.65 -13.87
C ALA A 22 -22.46 5.15 -15.03
N HIS A 23 -22.34 6.48 -15.20
CA HIS A 23 -21.58 7.09 -16.28
C HIS A 23 -20.06 6.94 -16.11
N THR A 24 -19.56 7.10 -14.88
CA THR A 24 -18.12 6.98 -14.60
C THR A 24 -17.67 5.54 -14.35
N GLY A 25 -18.60 4.61 -14.13
CA GLY A 25 -18.31 3.25 -13.68
C GLY A 25 -17.84 3.16 -12.22
N ALA A 26 -17.89 4.26 -11.47
CA ALA A 26 -17.53 4.28 -10.07
C ALA A 26 -18.66 3.75 -9.17
N ALA A 27 -18.31 3.19 -8.01
CA ALA A 27 -19.32 2.86 -7.01
C ALA A 27 -20.01 4.12 -6.48
N TYR A 28 -21.31 4.03 -6.16
CA TYR A 28 -22.07 5.16 -5.62
C TYR A 28 -21.44 5.75 -4.33
N THR A 29 -20.87 4.90 -3.48
CA THR A 29 -20.14 5.32 -2.28
C THR A 29 -18.89 6.14 -2.62
N THR A 30 -18.19 5.81 -3.71
CA THR A 30 -17.06 6.58 -4.23
C THR A 30 -17.52 7.96 -4.71
N VAL A 31 -18.64 8.04 -5.43
CA VAL A 31 -19.22 9.33 -5.85
C VAL A 31 -19.59 10.19 -4.64
N ASN A 32 -20.19 9.60 -3.61
CA ASN A 32 -20.47 10.32 -2.35
C ASN A 32 -19.20 10.81 -1.66
N HIS A 33 -18.12 10.04 -1.71
CA HIS A 33 -16.83 10.43 -1.16
C HIS A 33 -16.21 11.59 -1.93
N TRP A 34 -16.20 11.53 -3.27
CA TRP A 34 -15.74 12.64 -4.11
C TRP A 34 -16.53 13.92 -3.86
N HIS A 35 -17.86 13.82 -3.80
CA HIS A 35 -18.74 14.96 -3.52
C HIS A 35 -18.50 15.55 -2.12
N ARG A 36 -18.42 14.70 -1.07
CA ARG A 36 -18.14 15.16 0.31
C ARG A 36 -16.80 15.89 0.42
N HIS A 37 -15.80 15.44 -0.33
CA HIS A 37 -14.44 15.99 -0.31
C HIS A 37 -14.12 16.73 -1.61
N ARG A 38 -15.10 17.43 -2.21
CA ARG A 38 -14.97 18.01 -3.55
C ARG A 38 -13.77 18.92 -3.71
N ALA A 39 -13.43 19.73 -2.69
CA ALA A 39 -12.29 20.64 -2.73
C ALA A 39 -10.96 19.90 -2.88
N ARG A 40 -10.86 18.68 -2.32
CA ARG A 40 -9.67 17.83 -2.45
C ARG A 40 -9.59 17.16 -3.81
N PHE A 41 -10.72 16.71 -4.35
CA PHE A 41 -10.75 15.90 -5.57
C PHE A 41 -11.01 16.72 -6.84
N GLY A 42 -11.41 17.99 -6.72
CA GLY A 42 -11.90 18.79 -7.85
C GLY A 42 -13.26 18.33 -8.37
N PHE A 43 -14.09 17.70 -7.52
CA PHE A 43 -15.40 17.20 -7.94
C PHE A 43 -16.35 18.37 -8.25
N PRO A 44 -17.19 18.31 -9.31
CA PRO A 44 -18.05 19.43 -9.72
C PRO A 44 -19.03 19.90 -8.65
N HIS A 45 -19.40 21.17 -8.71
CA HIS A 45 -20.48 21.71 -7.91
C HIS A 45 -21.82 21.17 -8.41
N SER A 46 -22.67 20.78 -7.48
CA SER A 46 -24.05 20.44 -7.80
C SER A 46 -24.92 21.68 -7.89
N PHE A 47 -26.07 21.55 -8.55
CA PHE A 47 -27.18 22.48 -8.44
C PHE A 47 -28.47 21.76 -8.04
N ALA A 48 -29.45 22.51 -7.57
CA ALA A 48 -30.77 21.99 -7.22
C ALA A 48 -31.74 22.21 -8.39
N HIS A 49 -32.49 21.17 -8.75
CA HIS A 49 -33.58 21.23 -9.73
C HIS A 49 -34.63 20.18 -9.35
N ASP A 50 -35.91 20.58 -9.29
CA ASP A 50 -37.04 19.76 -8.83
C ASP A 50 -36.80 19.06 -7.48
N GLY A 51 -36.22 19.80 -6.53
CA GLY A 51 -35.91 19.27 -5.19
C GLY A 51 -34.81 18.20 -5.16
N ARG A 52 -34.13 17.95 -6.29
CA ARG A 52 -33.04 16.98 -6.43
C ARG A 52 -31.72 17.67 -6.72
N GLN A 53 -30.64 16.97 -6.38
CA GLN A 53 -29.28 17.41 -6.64
C GLN A 53 -28.79 16.86 -7.98
N TRP A 54 -28.31 17.76 -8.84
CA TRP A 54 -27.85 17.45 -10.18
C TRP A 54 -26.42 17.97 -10.42
N PHE A 55 -25.74 17.35 -11.38
CA PHE A 55 -24.41 17.69 -11.84
C PHE A 55 -24.43 17.75 -13.37
N TRP A 56 -23.83 18.76 -13.98
CA TRP A 56 -23.75 18.80 -15.44
C TRP A 56 -22.84 17.68 -15.96
N LEU A 57 -23.26 17.03 -17.05
CA LEU A 57 -22.55 15.88 -17.61
C LEU A 57 -21.13 16.26 -18.07
N ASP A 58 -20.98 17.39 -18.76
CA ASP A 58 -19.70 17.92 -19.25
C ASP A 58 -18.72 18.19 -18.10
N ASP A 59 -19.19 18.77 -16.99
CA ASP A 59 -18.36 18.96 -15.79
C ASP A 59 -17.91 17.62 -15.18
N ILE A 60 -18.79 16.61 -15.18
CA ILE A 60 -18.47 15.26 -14.70
C ILE A 60 -17.47 14.56 -15.62
N GLU A 61 -17.60 14.70 -16.93
CA GLU A 61 -16.67 14.15 -17.93
C GLU A 61 -15.28 14.80 -17.81
N ALA A 62 -15.24 16.12 -17.64
CA ALA A 62 -14.01 16.88 -17.41
C ALA A 62 -13.31 16.45 -16.11
N PHE A 63 -14.07 16.37 -15.00
CA PHE A 63 -13.57 15.84 -13.74
C PHE A 63 -13.03 14.42 -13.89
N HIS A 64 -13.79 13.52 -14.52
CA HIS A 64 -13.44 12.11 -14.60
C HIS A 64 -12.17 11.90 -15.43
N THR A 65 -12.05 12.61 -16.55
CA THR A 65 -10.84 12.62 -17.38
C THR A 65 -9.62 13.08 -16.59
N ALA A 66 -9.72 14.22 -15.90
CA ALA A 66 -8.65 14.74 -15.06
C ALA A 66 -8.29 13.79 -13.90
N HIS A 67 -9.31 13.20 -13.26
CA HIS A 67 -9.14 12.25 -12.17
C HIS A 67 -8.41 10.97 -12.62
N LEU A 68 -8.75 10.44 -13.79
CA LEU A 68 -8.06 9.29 -14.37
C LEU A 68 -6.63 9.64 -14.79
N ALA A 69 -6.39 10.83 -15.33
CA ALA A 69 -5.05 11.29 -15.68
C ALA A 69 -4.16 11.43 -14.44
N ALA A 70 -4.67 12.05 -13.36
CA ALA A 70 -3.96 12.16 -12.08
C ALA A 70 -3.64 10.79 -11.48
N LYS A 71 -4.62 9.87 -11.48
CA LYS A 71 -4.39 8.49 -11.04
C LYS A 71 -3.31 7.78 -11.85
N ARG A 72 -3.31 7.93 -13.18
CA ARG A 72 -2.29 7.35 -14.07
C ARG A 72 -0.91 7.94 -13.79
N ALA A 73 -0.81 9.22 -13.48
CA ALA A 73 0.46 9.88 -13.14
C ALA A 73 1.08 9.37 -11.84
N GLU A 74 0.27 8.89 -10.89
CA GLU A 74 0.75 8.25 -9.65
C GLU A 74 1.25 6.81 -9.84
N LEU A 75 0.95 6.16 -10.98
CA LEU A 75 1.39 4.79 -11.24
C LEU A 75 2.89 4.74 -11.59
N THR A 76 3.52 3.61 -11.30
CA THR A 76 4.90 3.36 -11.71
C THR A 76 5.04 3.49 -13.23
N LYS A 77 6.08 4.22 -13.67
CA LYS A 77 6.38 4.38 -15.08
C LYS A 77 6.68 3.02 -15.72
N VAL A 78 5.99 2.74 -16.81
CA VAL A 78 6.14 1.49 -17.58
C VAL A 78 7.19 1.69 -18.66
N ASP A 79 8.14 0.77 -18.78
CA ASP A 79 9.04 0.72 -19.92
C ASP A 79 8.30 0.12 -21.13
N ARG A 80 8.16 0.91 -22.21
CA ARG A 80 7.48 0.55 -23.45
C ARG A 80 8.43 0.21 -24.60
N ARG A 81 9.72 0.04 -24.30
CA ARG A 81 10.73 -0.36 -25.31
C ARG A 81 10.76 -1.89 -25.46
N GLY A 82 11.35 -2.38 -26.53
CA GLY A 82 11.57 -3.82 -26.79
C GLY A 82 10.49 -4.48 -27.62
N ASP A 83 10.71 -5.75 -27.97
CA ASP A 83 9.81 -6.53 -28.82
C ASP A 83 8.58 -7.00 -28.01
N PRO A 84 7.35 -6.77 -28.50
CA PRO A 84 6.13 -7.31 -27.88
C PRO A 84 6.15 -8.82 -27.65
N GLU A 85 6.86 -9.58 -28.49
CA GLU A 85 7.00 -11.04 -28.44
C GLU A 85 8.15 -11.52 -27.55
N ASP A 86 8.93 -10.60 -26.94
CA ASP A 86 9.94 -10.98 -25.98
C ASP A 86 9.32 -11.74 -24.80
N LEU A 87 9.82 -12.93 -24.54
CA LEU A 87 9.38 -13.74 -23.41
C LEU A 87 10.18 -13.38 -22.15
N LEU A 88 9.51 -12.83 -21.15
CA LEU A 88 10.09 -12.24 -19.95
C LEU A 88 9.86 -13.10 -18.71
N GLY A 89 10.92 -13.35 -17.95
CA GLY A 89 10.80 -13.87 -16.58
C GLY A 89 10.42 -12.79 -15.57
N SER A 90 10.09 -13.19 -14.35
CA SER A 90 9.53 -12.31 -13.30
C SER A 90 10.39 -11.06 -13.02
N GLY A 91 11.72 -11.19 -13.01
CA GLY A 91 12.61 -10.05 -12.79
C GLY A 91 12.55 -9.02 -13.93
N ALA A 92 12.48 -9.47 -15.19
CA ALA A 92 12.37 -8.59 -16.34
C ALA A 92 10.98 -7.95 -16.42
N ALA A 93 9.92 -8.72 -16.18
CA ALA A 93 8.55 -8.19 -16.09
C ALA A 93 8.42 -7.11 -15.01
N ALA A 94 9.07 -7.30 -13.85
CA ALA A 94 9.07 -6.31 -12.77
C ALA A 94 9.70 -4.99 -13.19
N ARG A 95 10.85 -5.03 -13.88
CA ARG A 95 11.50 -3.83 -14.43
C ARG A 95 10.63 -3.12 -15.47
N VAL A 96 9.99 -3.88 -16.38
CA VAL A 96 9.06 -3.32 -17.38
C VAL A 96 7.91 -2.57 -16.69
N LEU A 97 7.40 -3.09 -15.58
CA LEU A 97 6.33 -2.43 -14.80
C LEU A 97 6.83 -1.33 -13.85
N GLY A 98 8.15 -1.10 -13.77
CA GLY A 98 8.75 -0.08 -12.91
C GLY A 98 8.84 -0.49 -11.43
N TYR A 99 8.78 -1.78 -11.11
CA TYR A 99 8.93 -2.29 -9.74
C TYR A 99 10.40 -2.56 -9.38
N ALA A 100 10.77 -2.26 -8.14
CA ALA A 100 12.10 -2.54 -7.60
C ALA A 100 12.37 -4.05 -7.39
N SER A 101 11.33 -4.86 -7.24
CA SER A 101 11.45 -6.29 -6.98
C SER A 101 10.34 -7.09 -7.67
N TYR A 102 10.68 -8.29 -8.14
CA TYR A 102 9.73 -9.24 -8.71
C TYR A 102 8.67 -9.72 -7.71
N ARG A 103 8.92 -9.56 -6.41
CA ARG A 103 7.93 -9.87 -5.36
C ARG A 103 6.75 -8.91 -5.36
N ASN A 104 6.86 -7.77 -6.03
CA ASN A 104 5.81 -6.77 -6.16
C ASN A 104 5.01 -6.91 -7.47
N LEU A 105 5.20 -8.01 -8.20
CA LEU A 105 4.38 -8.29 -9.37
C LEU A 105 2.91 -8.46 -8.96
N PRO A 106 1.97 -7.89 -9.72
CA PRO A 106 0.56 -7.99 -9.38
C PRO A 106 0.05 -9.42 -9.57
N ASP A 107 -0.88 -9.83 -8.71
CA ASP A 107 -1.52 -11.16 -8.79
C ASP A 107 -2.19 -11.40 -10.15
N THR A 108 -2.72 -10.34 -10.76
CA THR A 108 -3.30 -10.39 -12.12
C THR A 108 -2.29 -10.82 -13.18
N LEU A 109 -1.00 -10.52 -13.01
CA LEU A 109 0.05 -11.04 -13.89
C LEU A 109 0.46 -12.46 -13.46
N LEU A 110 0.64 -12.67 -12.15
CA LEU A 110 1.13 -13.94 -11.60
C LEU A 110 0.21 -15.14 -11.89
N HIS A 111 -1.11 -14.92 -11.94
CA HIS A 111 -2.11 -15.95 -12.23
C HIS A 111 -2.26 -16.27 -13.72
N HIS A 112 -1.68 -15.46 -14.62
CA HIS A 112 -1.85 -15.61 -16.07
C HIS A 112 -0.49 -15.59 -16.79
N PRO A 113 0.39 -16.59 -16.57
CA PRO A 113 1.60 -16.75 -17.35
C PRO A 113 1.29 -17.21 -18.78
N ASP A 114 2.00 -16.65 -19.76
CA ASP A 114 1.93 -17.11 -21.16
C ASP A 114 2.66 -18.44 -21.34
N ARG A 115 3.72 -18.67 -20.55
CA ARG A 115 4.45 -19.93 -20.52
C ARG A 115 4.91 -20.27 -19.11
N VAL A 116 4.94 -21.57 -18.84
CA VAL A 116 5.39 -22.15 -17.59
C VAL A 116 6.49 -23.17 -17.90
N GLU A 117 7.62 -23.08 -17.21
CA GLU A 117 8.74 -24.00 -17.34
C GLU A 117 9.05 -24.65 -16.00
N GLU A 118 9.16 -25.97 -15.99
CA GLU A 118 9.66 -26.72 -14.84
C GLU A 118 11.19 -26.75 -14.87
N LEU A 119 11.80 -26.39 -13.75
CA LEU A 119 13.24 -26.44 -13.55
C LEU A 119 13.63 -27.80 -12.96
N SER A 120 14.89 -28.16 -13.14
CA SER A 120 15.48 -29.42 -12.64
C SER A 120 15.38 -29.59 -11.11
N ASP A 121 15.18 -28.50 -10.37
CA ASP A 121 14.99 -28.50 -8.90
C ASP A 121 13.51 -28.61 -8.48
N GLY A 122 12.61 -28.89 -9.43
CA GLY A 122 11.16 -28.98 -9.20
C GLY A 122 10.47 -27.62 -9.06
N ARG A 123 11.21 -26.50 -9.21
CA ARG A 123 10.60 -25.17 -9.18
C ARG A 123 9.98 -24.82 -10.52
N VAL A 124 8.99 -23.95 -10.46
CA VAL A 124 8.29 -23.47 -11.65
C VAL A 124 8.71 -22.05 -11.96
N ARG A 125 9.17 -21.82 -13.19
CA ARG A 125 9.43 -20.50 -13.76
C ARG A 125 8.24 -20.08 -14.61
N ARG A 126 7.69 -18.91 -14.28
CA ARG A 126 6.61 -18.26 -15.04
C ARG A 126 7.22 -17.24 -15.99
N LEU A 127 6.67 -17.21 -17.21
CA LEU A 127 7.12 -16.35 -18.29
C LEU A 127 5.91 -15.65 -18.93
N TRP A 128 6.13 -14.42 -19.38
CA TRP A 128 5.11 -13.59 -20.01
C TRP A 128 5.67 -12.92 -21.25
N PHE A 129 4.88 -12.80 -22.31
CA PHE A 129 5.22 -11.90 -23.39
C PHE A 129 5.24 -10.45 -22.90
N ARG A 130 6.13 -9.64 -23.46
CA ARG A 130 6.20 -8.21 -23.14
C ARG A 130 4.86 -7.52 -23.39
N ARG A 131 4.14 -7.88 -24.46
CA ARG A 131 2.76 -7.40 -24.72
C ARG A 131 1.80 -7.71 -23.58
N THR A 132 1.88 -8.91 -22.98
CA THR A 132 1.02 -9.31 -21.86
C THR A 132 1.30 -8.45 -20.63
N VAL A 133 2.58 -8.19 -20.36
CA VAL A 133 3.01 -7.28 -19.27
C VAL A 133 2.46 -5.87 -19.50
N TRP A 134 2.50 -5.35 -20.74
CA TRP A 134 1.93 -4.04 -21.06
C TRP A 134 0.40 -4.01 -20.95
N THR A 135 -0.30 -5.05 -21.40
CA THR A 135 -1.77 -5.14 -21.24
C THR A 135 -2.15 -5.09 -19.76
N VAL A 136 -1.45 -5.84 -18.90
CA VAL A 136 -1.67 -5.76 -17.45
C VAL A 136 -1.33 -4.36 -16.94
N ALA A 137 -0.31 -3.71 -17.51
CA ALA A 137 0.03 -2.35 -17.15
C ALA A 137 -1.09 -1.34 -17.45
N ASP A 138 -1.70 -1.44 -18.63
CA ASP A 138 -2.76 -0.56 -19.11
C ASP A 138 -4.09 -0.81 -18.38
N ALA A 139 -4.32 -2.04 -17.92
CA ALA A 139 -5.48 -2.40 -17.12
C ALA A 139 -5.39 -1.94 -15.65
N ARG A 140 -4.28 -1.32 -15.20
CA ARG A 140 -4.16 -0.83 -13.81
C ARG A 140 -5.10 0.36 -13.58
N THR A 141 -6.21 0.11 -12.86
CA THR A 141 -7.23 1.12 -12.52
C THR A 141 -7.04 1.79 -11.16
N GLY A 142 -5.97 1.47 -10.43
CA GLY A 142 -5.65 2.06 -9.14
C GLY A 142 -4.40 1.43 -8.52
N ARG A 143 -4.12 1.82 -7.26
CA ARG A 143 -3.01 1.33 -6.43
C ARG A 143 -3.14 -0.18 -6.18
N GLN A 144 -2.84 -1.00 -7.20
CA GLN A 144 -2.30 -2.33 -7.01
C GLN A 144 -1.05 -2.09 -6.17
N SER A 145 -1.21 -2.26 -4.85
CA SER A 145 -0.25 -1.86 -3.82
C SER A 145 1.13 -2.28 -4.27
N THR A 146 1.99 -1.32 -4.62
CA THR A 146 3.39 -1.56 -4.99
C THR A 146 4.22 -1.94 -3.76
N GLY A 147 3.61 -2.59 -2.77
CA GLY A 147 4.03 -2.60 -1.39
C GLY A 147 3.75 -1.29 -0.66
N ARG A 148 4.17 -1.26 0.60
CA ARG A 148 4.27 -0.04 1.41
C ARG A 148 5.07 0.98 0.59
N THR A 149 4.54 2.19 0.39
CA THR A 149 5.39 3.34 0.02
C THR A 149 6.62 3.27 0.91
N PRO A 150 7.87 3.39 0.40
CA PRO A 150 9.03 3.46 1.27
C PRO A 150 8.65 4.46 2.35
N GLY A 151 8.48 3.96 3.59
CA GLY A 151 8.28 4.87 4.68
C GLY A 151 9.50 5.75 4.60
N THR A 152 9.33 7.06 4.51
CA THR A 152 10.39 7.95 4.97
C THR A 152 10.85 7.32 6.26
N THR A 153 12.06 6.77 6.28
CA THR A 153 12.73 6.31 7.48
C THR A 153 13.00 7.58 8.26
N GLY A 154 11.93 8.16 8.80
CA GLY A 154 12.02 9.16 9.83
C GLY A 154 12.86 8.54 10.94
N ALA A 155 13.56 9.40 11.67
CA ALA A 155 14.33 9.00 12.84
C ALA A 155 13.56 7.92 13.59
N ARG A 156 14.20 6.74 13.73
CA ARG A 156 13.64 5.56 14.38
C ARG A 156 13.01 6.07 15.68
N LYS A 157 11.67 5.98 15.81
CA LYS A 157 11.01 6.45 17.03
C LYS A 157 11.76 5.80 18.20
N PRO A 158 12.17 6.58 19.23
CA PRO A 158 12.87 6.02 20.37
C PRO A 158 12.11 4.80 20.87
N HIS A 159 12.84 3.74 21.23
CA HIS A 159 12.22 2.54 21.77
C HIS A 159 11.29 2.95 22.93
N PRO A 160 10.10 2.34 23.11
CA PRO A 160 9.14 2.73 24.15
C PRO A 160 9.67 2.78 25.60
N TYR A 161 10.90 2.32 25.84
CA TYR A 161 11.58 2.29 27.13
C TYR A 161 12.90 3.07 27.14
N ALA A 162 13.19 3.89 26.13
CA ALA A 162 14.45 4.64 26.04
C ALA A 162 14.69 5.52 27.29
N ASP A 163 13.61 6.03 27.90
CA ASP A 163 13.64 6.82 29.13
C ASP A 163 13.05 6.05 30.34
N ASP A 164 12.90 4.73 30.25
CA ASP A 164 12.35 3.92 31.36
C ASP A 164 13.46 3.65 32.40
N PRO A 165 13.33 4.10 33.67
CA PRO A 165 14.35 3.88 34.69
C PRO A 165 14.62 2.40 34.96
N ARG A 166 13.69 1.51 34.63
CA ARG A 166 13.84 0.05 34.75
C ARG A 166 14.80 -0.55 33.73
N LEU A 167 15.09 0.17 32.65
CA LEU A 167 16.03 -0.28 31.62
C LEU A 167 17.44 -0.40 32.18
N HIS A 168 17.83 0.47 33.11
CA HIS A 168 19.14 0.40 33.77
C HIS A 168 19.32 -0.92 34.54
N ALA A 169 18.29 -1.36 35.30
CA ALA A 169 18.32 -2.64 36.00
C ALA A 169 18.44 -3.83 35.04
N ALA A 170 17.80 -3.76 33.86
CA ALA A 170 17.94 -4.78 32.82
C ALA A 170 19.35 -4.81 32.21
N ILE A 171 19.96 -3.64 31.97
CA ILE A 171 21.35 -3.53 31.48
C ILE A 171 22.32 -4.11 32.50
N THR A 172 22.20 -3.73 33.78
CA THR A 172 23.04 -4.24 34.87
C THR A 172 22.93 -5.75 34.98
N LEU A 173 21.71 -6.30 34.96
CA LEU A 173 21.49 -7.74 35.06
C LEU A 173 22.11 -8.52 33.88
N LEU A 174 22.05 -7.98 32.66
CA LEU A 174 22.72 -8.58 31.50
C LEU A 174 24.24 -8.52 31.62
N ALA A 175 24.80 -7.40 32.10
CA ALA A 175 26.23 -7.24 32.29
C ALA A 175 26.79 -8.18 33.36
N GLU A 176 26.06 -8.36 34.47
CA GLU A 176 26.39 -9.31 35.53
C GLU A 176 26.36 -10.76 35.03
N ALA A 177 25.32 -11.13 34.27
CA ALA A 177 25.21 -12.46 33.68
C ALA A 177 26.34 -12.75 32.69
N ASP A 178 26.69 -11.77 31.84
CA ASP A 178 27.79 -11.90 30.87
C ASP A 178 29.15 -12.01 31.59
N ALA A 179 29.39 -11.20 32.63
CA ALA A 179 30.63 -11.24 33.42
C ALA A 179 30.78 -12.56 34.20
N ALA A 180 29.67 -13.14 34.64
CA ALA A 180 29.64 -14.44 35.32
C ALA A 180 29.64 -15.63 34.35
N GLY A 181 29.61 -15.41 33.03
CA GLY A 181 29.51 -16.47 32.02
C GLY A 181 28.22 -17.28 32.11
N GLN A 182 27.16 -16.69 32.66
CA GLN A 182 25.88 -17.36 32.91
C GLN A 182 24.97 -17.31 31.67
N ASP A 183 24.17 -18.38 31.49
CA ASP A 183 23.12 -18.39 30.48
C ASP A 183 22.03 -17.37 30.84
N ARG A 184 21.52 -16.67 29.82
CA ARG A 184 20.50 -15.61 29.96
C ARG A 184 19.09 -16.16 30.17
N ARG A 185 18.92 -17.50 30.11
CA ARG A 185 17.63 -18.16 30.41
C ARG A 185 17.21 -17.89 31.85
N GLY A 186 15.95 -17.50 32.03
CA GLY A 186 15.38 -17.21 33.35
C GLY A 186 15.61 -15.79 33.89
N LEU A 187 16.48 -14.99 33.25
CA LEU A 187 16.70 -13.58 33.66
C LEU A 187 15.42 -12.75 33.62
N GLY A 188 14.49 -13.06 32.70
CA GLY A 188 13.18 -12.40 32.65
C GLY A 188 12.34 -12.63 33.91
N VAL A 189 12.40 -13.82 34.50
CA VAL A 189 11.71 -14.15 35.76
C VAL A 189 12.39 -13.44 36.94
N THR A 190 13.73 -13.43 36.96
CA THR A 190 14.52 -12.75 37.99
C THR A 190 14.24 -11.24 38.00
N LEU A 191 14.29 -10.60 36.83
CA LEU A 191 14.03 -9.17 36.69
C LEU A 191 12.57 -8.82 37.00
N ALA A 192 11.62 -9.68 36.62
CA ALA A 192 10.21 -9.51 36.94
C ALA A 192 9.96 -9.48 38.45
N ARG A 193 10.58 -10.40 39.20
CA ARG A 193 10.51 -10.43 40.67
C ARG A 193 11.18 -9.20 41.30
N GLN A 194 12.37 -8.84 40.82
CA GLN A 194 13.13 -7.71 41.35
C GLN A 194 12.38 -6.37 41.20
N LEU A 195 11.72 -6.16 40.06
CA LEU A 195 11.03 -4.90 39.75
C LEU A 195 9.53 -4.93 40.04
N ASN A 196 9.00 -6.05 40.56
CA ASN A 196 7.57 -6.29 40.75
C ASN A 196 6.73 -5.99 39.49
N ILE A 197 7.16 -6.52 38.34
CA ILE A 197 6.50 -6.37 37.03
C ILE A 197 6.17 -7.72 36.42
N THR A 198 5.33 -7.73 35.38
CA THR A 198 5.06 -8.97 34.64
C THR A 198 6.32 -9.49 33.94
N GLU A 199 6.44 -10.80 33.83
CA GLU A 199 7.55 -11.45 33.10
C GLU A 199 7.64 -10.96 31.65
N ARG A 200 6.49 -10.77 30.99
CA ARG A 200 6.44 -10.23 29.62
C ARG A 200 7.03 -8.82 29.53
N THR A 201 6.81 -7.97 30.54
CA THR A 201 7.42 -6.63 30.60
C THR A 201 8.93 -6.73 30.83
N ALA A 202 9.37 -7.61 31.75
CA ALA A 202 10.78 -7.84 32.03
C ALA A 202 11.55 -8.36 30.81
N GLN A 203 11.00 -9.33 30.07
CA GLN A 203 11.57 -9.85 28.82
C GLN A 203 11.73 -8.75 27.77
N ARG A 204 10.75 -7.83 27.65
CA ARG A 204 10.83 -6.69 26.73
C ARG A 204 11.90 -5.67 27.14
N LEU A 205 12.11 -5.47 28.44
CA LEU A 205 13.20 -4.62 28.95
C LEU A 205 14.58 -5.23 28.68
N LEU A 206 14.73 -6.56 28.86
CA LEU A 206 15.98 -7.27 28.53
C LEU A 206 16.30 -7.21 27.03
N ALA A 207 15.29 -7.38 26.17
CA ALA A 207 15.48 -7.23 24.72
C ALA A 207 15.93 -5.81 24.34
N ALA A 208 15.29 -4.78 24.92
CA ALA A 208 15.67 -3.39 24.70
C ALA A 208 17.10 -3.08 25.21
N ALA A 209 17.49 -3.64 26.35
CA ALA A 209 18.83 -3.48 26.91
C ALA A 209 19.92 -4.14 26.05
N ALA A 210 19.63 -5.32 25.49
CA ALA A 210 20.52 -6.00 24.56
C ALA A 210 20.71 -5.20 23.25
N ASP A 211 19.64 -4.63 22.70
CA ASP A 211 19.68 -3.77 21.52
C ASP A 211 20.45 -2.46 21.77
N ALA A 212 20.31 -1.85 22.96
CA ALA A 212 21.10 -0.67 23.34
C ALA A 212 22.60 -0.99 23.47
N SER A 213 22.93 -2.19 23.93
CA SER A 213 24.32 -2.64 24.15
C SER A 213 25.03 -3.04 22.86
N SER A 214 24.29 -3.40 21.80
CA SER A 214 24.85 -3.68 20.47
C SER A 214 25.13 -2.39 19.69
N VAL A 215 24.30 -1.36 19.83
CA VAL A 215 24.49 -0.05 19.19
C VAL A 215 25.69 0.72 19.74
N SER A 216 26.05 0.56 21.02
CA SER A 216 27.23 1.20 21.62
C SER A 216 28.56 0.50 21.29
N ARG A 217 28.52 -0.61 20.54
CA ARG A 217 29.70 -1.44 20.19
C ARG A 217 30.11 -1.34 18.71
N GLU A 218 29.40 -0.55 17.92
CA GLU A 218 29.78 -0.10 16.56
C GLU A 218 30.35 1.32 16.61
#